data_AF-A0A957SEH6-F1
#
_entry.id   AF-A0A957SEH6-F1
#
_cell.length_a   1.000
_cell.length_b   1.000
_cell.length_c   1.000
_cell.angle_alpha   90.00
_cell.angle_beta   90.00
_cell.angle_gamma   90.00
#
_symmetry.space_group_name_H-M   'P 1'
#
loop_
_entity.id
_entity.type
_entity.pdbx_description
1 polymer ?
#
loop_
_entity_poly.entity_id
_entity_poly.type
_entity_poly.pdbx_seq_one_letter_code
_entity_poly.pdbx_strand_id
1 'polypeptide(L)'
;MAGQIKQKKNRLYRKLSTLALALWVALVGSFLWAQTANAAPPPPVQHFYIPLPEDQIFHALQSIYPGNTICAAPGANVANPINTYISISALSDNTIIYYDQWEDGFEIDVTRPQQATTQIWGDGNPANGAPPGIPSDVIMADTVIVLDNPVDTNTLRSVIDFDGGDRVSSSNMIAMTRAAWATGSSTLLAGAVEVYDTNSWGTTYEVPVGENVDYNQIFEHASLSVMAAQDNTTLFVDFDGDGTEDGFTVIDQGRAYHVDGGINAGSKIRATGPVQVSLVT
;
A
#
# COMPACT_ATOMS: atom_id res chain seq x y z
N MET A 1 11.11 -28.38 -82.94
CA MET A 1 10.28 -27.46 -82.13
C MET A 1 9.85 -28.02 -80.77
N ALA A 2 9.52 -29.32 -80.63
CA ALA A 2 8.99 -29.89 -79.38
C ALA A 2 9.95 -29.85 -78.16
N GLY A 3 11.27 -30.02 -78.37
CA GLY A 3 12.25 -30.03 -77.26
C GLY A 3 12.42 -28.69 -76.55
N GLN A 4 12.32 -27.57 -77.28
CA GLN A 4 12.43 -26.23 -76.71
C GLN A 4 11.24 -25.85 -75.82
N ILE A 5 10.04 -26.34 -76.15
CA ILE A 5 8.82 -26.11 -75.36
C ILE A 5 8.90 -26.88 -74.03
N LYS A 6 9.40 -28.12 -74.06
CA LYS A 6 9.58 -28.95 -72.85
C LYS A 6 10.60 -28.34 -71.88
N GLN A 7 11.71 -27.79 -72.39
CA GLN A 7 12.69 -27.09 -71.55
C GLN A 7 12.15 -25.79 -70.94
N LYS A 8 11.37 -24.99 -71.71
CA LYS A 8 10.73 -23.77 -71.19
C LYS A 8 9.73 -24.09 -70.07
N LYS A 9 8.92 -25.15 -70.25
CA LYS A 9 7.99 -25.64 -69.20
C LYS A 9 8.75 -26.08 -67.95
N ASN A 10 9.80 -26.90 -68.07
CA ASN A 10 10.59 -27.35 -66.92
C ASN A 10 11.29 -26.19 -66.16
N ARG A 11 11.74 -25.15 -66.87
CA ARG A 11 12.27 -23.94 -66.25
C ARG A 11 11.18 -23.14 -65.52
N LEU A 12 9.97 -23.08 -66.06
CA LEU A 12 8.84 -22.41 -65.42
C LEU A 12 8.38 -23.13 -64.16
N TYR A 13 8.26 -24.47 -64.19
CA TYR A 13 7.91 -25.28 -63.02
C TYR A 13 8.98 -25.17 -61.91
N ARG A 14 10.27 -25.17 -62.27
CA ARG A 14 11.35 -24.93 -61.30
C ARG A 14 11.23 -23.55 -60.65
N LYS A 15 11.00 -22.49 -61.43
CA LYS A 15 10.81 -21.13 -60.91
C LYS A 15 9.59 -21.03 -59.97
N LEU A 16 8.47 -21.64 -60.36
CA LEU A 16 7.26 -21.67 -59.54
C LEU A 16 7.47 -22.45 -58.23
N SER A 17 8.20 -23.57 -58.27
CA SER A 17 8.53 -24.36 -57.08
C SER A 17 9.46 -23.62 -56.12
N THR A 18 10.46 -22.89 -56.63
CA THR A 18 11.36 -22.08 -55.80
C THR A 18 10.65 -20.87 -55.19
N LEU A 19 9.70 -20.26 -55.92
CA LEU A 19 8.86 -19.18 -55.41
C LEU A 19 7.91 -19.67 -54.32
N ALA A 20 7.27 -20.83 -54.52
CA ALA A 20 6.40 -21.44 -53.52
C ALA A 20 7.16 -21.83 -52.25
N LEU A 21 8.37 -22.40 -52.38
CA LEU A 21 9.21 -22.76 -51.25
C LEU A 21 9.72 -21.52 -50.49
N ALA A 22 10.11 -20.45 -51.21
CA ALA A 22 10.51 -19.19 -50.59
C ALA A 22 9.35 -18.51 -49.84
N LEU A 23 8.12 -18.56 -50.40
CA LEU A 23 6.93 -18.06 -49.73
C LEU A 23 6.63 -18.87 -48.45
N TRP A 24 6.81 -20.20 -48.50
CA TRP A 24 6.60 -21.09 -47.36
C TRP A 24 7.62 -20.85 -46.24
N VAL A 25 8.90 -20.69 -46.58
CA VAL A 25 9.96 -20.39 -45.60
C VAL A 25 9.76 -19.02 -44.98
N ALA A 26 9.31 -18.02 -45.74
CA ALA A 26 8.97 -16.70 -45.20
C ALA A 26 7.76 -16.76 -44.25
N LEU A 27 6.74 -17.55 -44.57
CA LEU A 27 5.54 -17.73 -43.72
C LEU A 27 5.82 -18.51 -42.44
N VAL A 28 6.65 -19.56 -42.50
CA VAL A 28 7.05 -20.32 -41.30
C VAL A 28 8.03 -19.51 -40.46
N GLY A 29 8.92 -18.75 -41.10
CA GLY A 29 9.82 -17.82 -40.43
C GLY A 29 9.09 -16.71 -39.69
N SER A 30 7.99 -16.17 -40.22
CA SER A 30 7.19 -15.15 -39.53
C SER A 30 6.35 -15.71 -38.37
N PHE A 31 6.01 -17.01 -38.37
CA PHE A 31 5.38 -17.67 -37.22
C PHE A 31 6.34 -17.96 -36.07
N LEU A 32 7.65 -18.11 -36.35
CA LEU A 32 8.69 -18.33 -35.33
C LEU A 32 9.14 -17.04 -34.62
N TRP A 33 8.65 -15.87 -35.06
CA TRP A 33 8.91 -14.56 -34.46
C TRP A 33 7.63 -13.86 -34.01
N ALA A 34 6.56 -14.62 -33.75
CA ALA A 34 5.47 -14.10 -32.92
C ALA A 34 6.05 -13.86 -31.52
N GLN A 35 6.50 -12.64 -31.27
CA GLN A 35 6.75 -12.17 -29.92
C GLN A 35 5.44 -12.42 -29.15
N THR A 36 5.53 -13.14 -28.03
CA THR A 36 4.43 -13.16 -27.07
C THR A 36 4.17 -11.72 -26.68
N ALA A 37 3.08 -11.14 -27.19
CA ALA A 37 2.59 -9.88 -26.68
C ALA A 37 2.13 -10.17 -25.26
N ASN A 38 2.99 -9.95 -24.27
CA ASN A 38 2.55 -9.90 -22.89
C ASN A 38 1.56 -8.74 -22.83
N ALA A 39 0.33 -9.03 -22.39
CA ALA A 39 -0.61 -7.98 -22.06
C ALA A 39 0.08 -7.04 -21.05
N ALA A 40 -0.08 -5.73 -21.25
CA ALA A 40 0.40 -4.79 -20.24
C ALA A 40 -0.27 -5.12 -18.90
N PRO A 41 0.48 -5.07 -17.78
CA PRO A 41 -0.11 -5.28 -16.46
C PRO A 41 -1.29 -4.31 -16.27
N PRO A 42 -2.40 -4.74 -15.64
CA PRO A 42 -3.54 -3.87 -15.43
C PRO A 42 -3.12 -2.63 -14.62
N PRO A 43 -3.46 -1.41 -15.06
CA PRO A 43 -3.16 -0.21 -14.30
C PRO A 43 -3.94 -0.22 -12.98
N PRO A 44 -3.36 0.25 -11.87
CA PRO A 44 -4.10 0.41 -10.64
C PRO A 44 -5.22 1.46 -10.80
N VAL A 45 -6.34 1.22 -10.10
CA VAL A 45 -7.50 2.11 -10.03
C VAL A 45 -7.73 2.65 -8.61
N GLN A 46 -7.11 2.05 -7.60
CA GLN A 46 -7.06 2.56 -6.23
C GLN A 46 -5.63 2.52 -5.69
N HIS A 47 -5.31 3.49 -4.83
CA HIS A 47 -4.01 3.59 -4.17
C HIS A 47 -4.21 3.88 -2.69
N PHE A 48 -3.50 3.15 -1.84
CA PHE A 48 -3.57 3.22 -0.39
C PHE A 48 -2.17 3.34 0.18
N TYR A 49 -2.07 3.98 1.35
CA TYR A 49 -0.91 3.86 2.22
C TYR A 49 -1.37 3.29 3.55
N ILE A 50 -0.60 2.37 4.13
CA ILE A 50 -0.95 1.78 5.43
C ILE A 50 -0.73 2.85 6.52
N PRO A 51 -1.79 3.38 7.17
CA PRO A 51 -1.70 4.48 8.11
C PRO A 51 -1.15 4.03 9.47
N LEU A 52 -0.85 4.97 10.36
CA LEU A 52 -0.39 4.72 11.73
C LEU A 52 0.90 3.88 11.80
N PRO A 53 2.08 4.42 11.41
CA PRO A 53 3.36 3.75 11.64
C PRO A 53 3.55 3.33 13.10
N GLU A 54 4.22 2.20 13.29
CA GLU A 54 4.23 1.47 14.55
C GLU A 54 4.95 2.22 15.67
N ASP A 55 5.94 3.05 15.35
CA ASP A 55 6.55 3.98 16.30
C ASP A 55 5.53 5.00 16.84
N GLN A 56 4.67 5.54 15.99
CA GLN A 56 3.62 6.49 16.38
C GLN A 56 2.56 5.83 17.24
N ILE A 57 2.14 4.61 16.88
CA ILE A 57 1.24 3.81 17.72
C ILE A 57 1.88 3.56 19.08
N PHE A 58 3.14 3.11 19.11
CA PHE A 58 3.83 2.82 20.35
C PHE A 58 3.91 4.05 21.27
N HIS A 59 4.26 5.21 20.71
CA HIS A 59 4.30 6.48 21.46
C HIS A 59 2.93 6.88 22.00
N ALA A 60 1.89 6.93 21.16
CA ALA A 60 0.54 7.26 21.60
C ALA A 60 0.03 6.33 22.72
N LEU A 61 0.27 5.02 22.60
CA LEU A 61 -0.12 4.05 23.63
C LEU A 61 0.66 4.25 24.93
N GLN A 62 1.94 4.63 24.87
CA GLN A 62 2.71 4.97 26.07
C GLN A 62 2.23 6.27 26.73
N SER A 63 1.77 7.25 25.95
CA SER A 63 1.18 8.48 26.47
C SER A 63 -0.16 8.21 27.17
N ILE A 64 -1.02 7.38 26.57
CA ILE A 64 -2.29 6.92 27.18
C ILE A 64 -2.02 6.10 28.45
N TYR A 65 -1.05 5.18 28.39
CA TYR A 65 -0.71 4.29 29.49
C TYR A 65 0.79 4.32 29.80
N PRO A 66 1.25 5.30 30.59
CA PRO A 66 2.66 5.48 30.92
C PRO A 66 3.22 4.41 31.86
N GLY A 67 2.36 3.49 32.32
CA GLY A 67 2.75 2.25 32.97
C GLY A 67 2.08 2.03 34.33
N ASN A 68 2.13 0.78 34.79
CA ASN A 68 1.44 0.32 36.00
C ASN A 68 1.70 1.17 37.25
N THR A 69 2.93 1.65 37.42
CA THR A 69 3.32 2.45 38.60
C THR A 69 2.61 3.80 38.63
N ILE A 70 2.43 4.43 37.47
CA ILE A 70 1.79 5.75 37.35
C ILE A 70 0.26 5.58 37.41
N CYS A 71 -0.27 4.63 36.65
CA CYS A 71 -1.72 4.39 36.57
C CYS A 71 -2.28 3.60 37.75
N ALA A 72 -1.42 3.10 38.65
CA ALA A 72 -1.78 2.19 39.75
C ALA A 72 -2.65 0.99 39.29
N ALA A 73 -2.44 0.51 38.06
CA ALA A 73 -3.25 -0.51 37.41
C ALA A 73 -2.52 -1.87 37.31
N PRO A 74 -3.24 -2.99 37.45
CA PRO A 74 -2.69 -4.31 37.17
C PRO A 74 -2.61 -4.52 35.64
N GLY A 75 -1.51 -5.09 35.15
CA GLY A 75 -1.34 -5.38 33.72
C GLY A 75 0.13 -5.53 33.33
N ALA A 76 0.37 -5.70 32.04
CA ALA A 76 1.71 -5.53 31.47
C ALA A 76 1.77 -4.17 30.75
N ASN A 77 2.92 -3.49 30.86
CA ASN A 77 3.12 -2.18 30.23
C ASN A 77 3.11 -2.30 28.71
N VAL A 78 2.84 -1.19 28.02
CA VAL A 78 3.03 -1.07 26.57
C VAL A 78 4.49 -1.42 26.23
N ALA A 79 4.68 -2.38 25.32
CA ALA A 79 6.00 -2.88 24.95
C ALA A 79 6.05 -3.22 23.46
N ASN A 80 7.20 -2.94 22.85
CA ASN A 80 7.57 -3.34 21.49
C ASN A 80 7.77 -4.88 21.43
N PRO A 81 7.40 -5.55 20.33
CA PRO A 81 6.89 -5.02 19.06
C PRO A 81 5.41 -4.64 19.09
N ILE A 82 5.02 -3.83 18.10
CA ILE A 82 3.61 -3.59 17.77
C ILE A 82 3.17 -4.70 16.84
N ASN A 83 2.09 -5.40 17.19
CA ASN A 83 1.46 -6.35 16.29
C ASN A 83 0.61 -5.55 15.31
N THR A 84 0.81 -5.81 14.02
CA THR A 84 0.04 -5.21 12.93
C THR A 84 -0.87 -6.28 12.34
N TYR A 85 -2.12 -5.92 12.09
CA TYR A 85 -3.10 -6.76 11.43
C TYR A 85 -3.77 -5.95 10.32
N ILE A 86 -3.45 -6.25 9.07
CA ILE A 86 -4.01 -5.55 7.90
C ILE A 86 -4.90 -6.53 7.14
N SER A 87 -6.17 -6.17 6.97
CA SER A 87 -7.14 -6.97 6.22
C SER A 87 -7.41 -6.30 4.88
N ILE A 88 -7.35 -7.07 3.80
CA ILE A 88 -7.65 -6.63 2.44
C ILE A 88 -8.72 -7.54 1.86
N SER A 89 -9.85 -6.98 1.46
CA SER A 89 -10.97 -7.73 0.87
C SER A 89 -11.14 -7.36 -0.60
N ALA A 90 -11.15 -8.36 -1.48
CA ALA A 90 -11.31 -8.18 -2.92
C ALA A 90 -12.79 -8.26 -3.34
N LEU A 91 -13.26 -7.27 -4.11
CA LEU A 91 -14.66 -7.20 -4.56
C LEU A 91 -14.89 -7.86 -5.93
N SER A 92 -13.83 -8.23 -6.64
CA SER A 92 -13.93 -8.74 -8.02
C SER A 92 -12.90 -9.83 -8.32
N ASP A 93 -13.27 -10.72 -9.23
CA ASP A 93 -12.38 -11.77 -9.73
C ASP A 93 -11.17 -11.18 -10.45
N ASN A 94 -10.04 -11.91 -10.39
CA ASN A 94 -8.78 -11.54 -11.03
C ASN A 94 -8.28 -10.15 -10.59
N THR A 95 -8.47 -9.81 -9.32
CA THR A 95 -7.91 -8.59 -8.74
C THR A 95 -6.39 -8.72 -8.66
N ILE A 96 -5.68 -7.72 -9.16
CA ILE A 96 -4.22 -7.60 -9.02
C ILE A 96 -3.94 -6.57 -7.94
N ILE A 97 -3.06 -6.92 -6.99
CA ILE A 97 -2.57 -6.02 -5.95
C ILE A 97 -1.05 -5.89 -6.12
N TYR A 98 -0.58 -4.67 -6.18
CA TYR A 98 0.83 -4.34 -6.11
C TYR A 98 1.12 -3.86 -4.68
N TYR A 99 1.93 -4.61 -3.96
CA TYR A 99 2.33 -4.30 -2.59
C TYR A 99 3.76 -3.78 -2.61
N ASP A 100 3.91 -2.49 -2.36
CA ASP A 100 5.17 -1.77 -2.50
C ASP A 100 5.68 -1.29 -1.15
N GLN A 101 6.79 -1.89 -0.76
CA GLN A 101 7.44 -1.76 0.53
C GLN A 101 8.15 -0.40 0.61
N TRP A 102 8.03 0.31 1.73
CA TRP A 102 8.51 1.69 1.78
C TRP A 102 10.03 1.79 2.02
N GLU A 103 10.68 0.77 2.60
CA GLU A 103 12.02 0.82 3.19
C GLU A 103 13.15 1.06 2.18
N ASP A 104 12.99 0.60 0.94
CA ASP A 104 13.92 0.87 -0.15
C ASP A 104 13.45 2.00 -1.09
N GLY A 105 12.38 2.69 -0.70
CA GLY A 105 11.73 3.75 -1.47
C GLY A 105 10.67 3.17 -2.40
N PHE A 106 9.70 3.99 -2.81
CA PHE A 106 8.63 3.51 -3.67
C PHE A 106 9.04 3.37 -5.13
N GLU A 107 8.41 2.41 -5.79
CA GLU A 107 8.50 2.23 -7.23
C GLU A 107 8.01 3.47 -7.97
N ILE A 108 8.73 3.87 -9.01
CA ILE A 108 8.28 4.93 -9.93
C ILE A 108 7.08 4.44 -10.75
N ASP A 109 7.11 3.16 -11.15
CA ASP A 109 6.03 2.48 -11.87
C ASP A 109 5.77 1.12 -11.21
N VAL A 110 4.80 1.10 -10.29
CA VAL A 110 4.45 -0.08 -9.51
C VAL A 110 3.97 -1.26 -10.37
N THR A 111 3.55 -1.01 -11.62
CA THR A 111 3.11 -2.07 -12.54
C THR A 111 4.29 -2.82 -13.18
N ARG A 112 5.49 -2.26 -13.10
CA ARG A 112 6.73 -2.83 -13.64
C ARG A 112 7.87 -2.66 -12.62
N PRO A 113 7.75 -3.32 -11.45
CA PRO A 113 8.66 -3.13 -10.35
C PRO A 113 10.11 -3.45 -10.77
N GLN A 114 11.04 -2.62 -10.31
CA GLN A 114 12.49 -2.81 -10.45
C GLN A 114 13.12 -3.32 -9.15
N GLN A 115 12.44 -3.09 -8.02
CA GLN A 115 12.82 -3.47 -6.67
C GLN A 115 12.31 -4.88 -6.38
N ALA A 116 13.12 -5.67 -5.68
CA ALA A 116 12.76 -7.06 -5.37
C ALA A 116 11.84 -7.19 -4.14
N THR A 117 11.67 -6.10 -3.39
CA THR A 117 10.81 -5.99 -2.20
C THR A 117 9.35 -5.81 -2.59
N THR A 118 9.09 -5.13 -3.71
CA THR A 118 7.75 -4.96 -4.28
C THR A 118 7.21 -6.29 -4.80
N GLN A 119 5.97 -6.60 -4.39
CA GLN A 119 5.29 -7.83 -4.74
C GLN A 119 4.11 -7.56 -5.67
N ILE A 120 3.86 -8.49 -6.59
CA ILE A 120 2.65 -8.52 -7.41
C ILE A 120 1.83 -9.71 -6.95
N TRP A 121 0.57 -9.46 -6.60
CA TRP A 121 -0.36 -10.46 -6.12
C TRP A 121 -1.56 -10.59 -7.06
N GLY A 122 -2.02 -11.81 -7.28
CA GLY A 122 -3.22 -12.13 -8.06
C GLY A 122 -2.98 -12.36 -9.56
N ASP A 123 -1.73 -12.36 -10.04
CA ASP A 123 -1.38 -12.53 -11.45
C ASP A 123 -1.14 -14.00 -11.85
N GLY A 124 -1.20 -14.91 -10.86
CA GLY A 124 -1.03 -16.34 -11.01
C GLY A 124 0.43 -16.78 -11.06
N ASN A 125 1.38 -15.89 -10.74
CA ASN A 125 2.80 -16.14 -10.76
C ASN A 125 3.42 -15.95 -9.37
N PRO A 126 3.47 -16.99 -8.52
CA PRO A 126 4.02 -16.86 -7.16
C PRO A 126 5.52 -16.51 -7.08
N ALA A 127 6.23 -16.40 -8.21
CA ALA A 127 7.65 -16.05 -8.26
C ALA A 127 7.93 -14.54 -8.09
N ASN A 128 6.93 -13.67 -8.26
CA ASN A 128 7.04 -12.21 -8.05
C ASN A 128 6.26 -11.74 -6.81
N GLY A 129 5.87 -12.66 -5.94
CA GLY A 129 5.03 -12.42 -4.77
C GLY A 129 3.81 -13.33 -4.77
N ALA A 130 3.25 -13.56 -3.59
CA ALA A 130 1.91 -14.15 -3.45
C ALA A 130 1.33 -13.68 -2.11
N PRO A 131 0.02 -13.38 -2.04
CA PRO A 131 -0.56 -12.92 -0.80
C PRO A 131 -0.54 -14.03 0.26
N PRO A 132 -0.31 -13.70 1.54
CA PRO A 132 -0.38 -14.68 2.63
C PRO A 132 -1.69 -15.48 2.61
N GLY A 133 -1.57 -16.79 2.76
CA GLY A 133 -2.71 -17.71 2.72
C GLY A 133 -3.19 -18.12 1.31
N ILE A 134 -2.63 -17.54 0.24
CA ILE A 134 -3.07 -17.79 -1.15
C ILE A 134 -1.86 -18.14 -2.04
N PRO A 135 -1.27 -19.33 -1.89
CA PRO A 135 -0.05 -19.70 -2.62
C PRO A 135 -0.24 -19.87 -4.13
N SER A 136 -1.48 -19.91 -4.62
CA SER A 136 -1.77 -19.93 -6.06
C SER A 136 -1.57 -18.59 -6.73
N ASP A 137 -1.47 -17.52 -5.95
CA ASP A 137 -1.44 -16.14 -6.43
C ASP A 137 -2.64 -15.77 -7.33
N VAL A 138 -3.84 -16.21 -6.96
CA VAL A 138 -5.07 -15.90 -7.70
C VAL A 138 -6.08 -15.34 -6.70
N ILE A 139 -6.46 -14.08 -6.90
CA ILE A 139 -7.42 -13.36 -6.05
C ILE A 139 -8.78 -13.32 -6.75
N MET A 140 -9.75 -14.00 -6.15
CA MET A 140 -11.15 -14.01 -6.60
C MET A 140 -11.98 -13.01 -5.80
N ALA A 141 -13.20 -12.71 -6.26
CA ALA A 141 -14.16 -11.99 -5.43
C ALA A 141 -14.36 -12.71 -4.08
N ASP A 142 -14.65 -11.94 -3.04
CA ASP A 142 -14.82 -12.38 -1.64
C ASP A 142 -13.54 -12.94 -0.98
N THR A 143 -12.41 -12.87 -1.66
CA THR A 143 -11.11 -13.22 -1.06
C THR A 143 -10.74 -12.19 0.00
N VAL A 144 -10.36 -12.67 1.19
CA VAL A 144 -9.80 -11.86 2.28
C VAL A 144 -8.35 -12.26 2.50
N ILE A 145 -7.45 -11.29 2.34
CA ILE A 145 -6.02 -11.40 2.62
C ILE A 145 -5.77 -10.77 3.98
N VAL A 146 -5.00 -11.46 4.81
CA VAL A 146 -4.61 -10.98 6.14
C VAL A 146 -3.09 -10.92 6.21
N LEU A 147 -2.57 -9.73 6.48
CA LEU A 147 -1.17 -9.50 6.82
C LEU A 147 -1.08 -9.40 8.34
N ASP A 148 -0.32 -10.29 8.95
CA ASP A 148 -0.20 -10.41 10.40
C ASP A 148 1.27 -10.66 10.75
N ASN A 149 1.92 -9.62 11.25
CA ASN A 149 3.29 -9.69 11.75
C ASN A 149 3.52 -8.69 12.89
N PRO A 150 4.41 -9.03 13.83
CA PRO A 150 4.99 -8.04 14.73
C PRO A 150 5.97 -7.15 13.97
N VAL A 151 5.95 -5.86 14.26
CA VAL A 151 6.89 -4.85 13.74
C VAL A 151 7.64 -4.24 14.92
N ASP A 152 8.97 -4.33 14.88
CA ASP A 152 9.84 -3.71 15.89
C ASP A 152 10.12 -2.25 15.52
N THR A 153 9.67 -1.33 16.37
CA THR A 153 9.82 0.12 16.17
C THR A 153 11.28 0.59 16.11
N ASN A 154 12.25 -0.23 16.51
CA ASN A 154 13.68 0.08 16.40
C ASN A 154 14.27 -0.30 15.03
N THR A 155 13.53 -1.02 14.19
CA THR A 155 14.05 -1.57 12.92
C THR A 155 13.24 -1.18 11.68
N LEU A 156 12.27 -0.26 11.80
CA LEU A 156 11.32 0.14 10.74
C LEU A 156 11.95 0.35 9.35
N ARG A 157 13.14 0.95 9.24
CA ARG A 157 13.78 1.22 7.93
C ARG A 157 14.69 0.08 7.43
N SER A 158 14.83 -0.99 8.18
CA SER A 158 15.92 -1.98 8.00
C SER A 158 15.44 -3.42 7.84
N VAL A 159 14.20 -3.69 8.19
CA VAL A 159 13.52 -4.98 8.01
C VAL A 159 12.40 -4.72 7.03
N ILE A 160 12.24 -5.61 6.05
CA ILE A 160 11.09 -5.61 5.14
C ILE A 160 10.03 -6.50 5.78
N ASP A 161 8.97 -5.90 6.31
CA ASP A 161 7.80 -6.60 6.83
C ASP A 161 6.52 -5.88 6.37
N PHE A 162 5.33 -6.27 6.82
CA PHE A 162 4.13 -5.49 6.48
C PHE A 162 3.93 -4.46 7.59
N ASP A 163 4.02 -3.17 7.27
CA ASP A 163 4.05 -2.12 8.29
C ASP A 163 3.33 -0.82 7.87
N GLY A 164 3.39 0.19 8.74
CA GLY A 164 2.88 1.51 8.43
C GLY A 164 3.83 2.32 7.56
N GLY A 165 3.31 2.72 6.40
CA GLY A 165 4.06 3.44 5.37
C GLY A 165 3.97 2.75 4.02
N ASP A 166 3.80 1.43 4.02
CA ASP A 166 3.66 0.64 2.80
C ASP A 166 2.57 1.15 1.87
N ARG A 167 2.82 1.03 0.57
CA ARG A 167 1.90 1.44 -0.49
C ARG A 167 1.23 0.23 -1.11
N VAL A 168 -0.10 0.26 -1.16
CA VAL A 168 -0.91 -0.77 -1.81
C VAL A 168 -1.63 -0.17 -2.99
N SER A 169 -1.50 -0.77 -4.16
CA SER A 169 -2.20 -0.34 -5.38
C SER A 169 -2.97 -1.50 -5.98
N SER A 170 -4.21 -1.32 -6.41
CA SER A 170 -5.05 -2.44 -6.89
C SER A 170 -5.67 -2.16 -8.26
N SER A 171 -5.79 -3.19 -9.10
CA SER A 171 -6.42 -3.09 -10.43
C SER A 171 -7.95 -3.10 -10.40
N ASN A 172 -8.54 -3.56 -9.30
CA ASN A 172 -9.97 -3.60 -9.03
C ASN A 172 -10.24 -3.04 -7.64
N MET A 173 -11.53 -2.84 -7.32
CA MET A 173 -11.94 -2.36 -6.01
C MET A 173 -11.56 -3.33 -4.90
N ILE A 174 -10.92 -2.82 -3.86
CA ILE A 174 -10.63 -3.50 -2.60
C ILE A 174 -11.08 -2.63 -1.43
N ALA A 175 -11.34 -3.27 -0.29
CA ALA A 175 -11.56 -2.60 0.99
C ALA A 175 -10.46 -3.00 1.97
N MET A 176 -9.98 -2.05 2.77
CA MET A 176 -8.84 -2.26 3.66
C MET A 176 -9.10 -1.73 5.07
N THR A 177 -8.68 -2.51 6.06
CA THR A 177 -8.65 -2.10 7.46
C THR A 177 -7.32 -2.46 8.09
N ARG A 178 -6.93 -1.71 9.12
CA ARG A 178 -5.75 -1.98 9.92
C ARG A 178 -6.15 -2.00 11.39
N ALA A 179 -5.71 -3.02 12.12
CA ALA A 179 -5.72 -3.05 13.58
C ALA A 179 -4.29 -3.20 14.09
N ALA A 180 -4.02 -2.66 15.27
CA ALA A 180 -2.70 -2.77 15.88
C ALA A 180 -2.77 -2.68 17.40
N TRP A 181 -1.82 -3.35 18.07
CA TRP A 181 -1.67 -3.36 19.52
C TRP A 181 -0.23 -3.66 19.94
N ALA A 182 0.17 -3.15 21.10
CA ALA A 182 1.50 -3.43 21.65
C ALA A 182 1.57 -4.83 22.28
N THR A 183 2.70 -5.51 22.18
CA THR A 183 2.87 -6.88 22.70
C THR A 183 2.69 -6.97 24.21
N GLY A 184 3.18 -5.98 24.96
CA GLY A 184 3.12 -5.99 26.42
C GLY A 184 1.70 -5.82 26.96
N SER A 185 1.03 -4.70 26.65
CA SER A 185 -0.37 -4.48 27.02
C SER A 185 -1.35 -5.41 26.29
N SER A 186 -0.91 -6.05 25.21
CA SER A 186 -1.74 -6.84 24.31
C SER A 186 -2.96 -6.03 23.85
N THR A 187 -4.08 -6.69 23.58
CA THR A 187 -5.32 -6.06 23.11
C THR A 187 -6.08 -5.27 24.18
N LEU A 188 -5.51 -5.08 25.39
CA LEU A 188 -6.08 -4.14 26.37
C LEU A 188 -5.95 -2.69 25.87
N LEU A 189 -4.92 -2.42 25.07
CA LEU A 189 -4.73 -1.17 24.34
C LEU A 189 -4.53 -1.51 22.87
N ALA A 190 -5.61 -1.36 22.10
CA ALA A 190 -5.65 -1.67 20.68
C ALA A 190 -6.55 -0.66 19.97
N GLY A 191 -6.23 -0.41 18.71
CA GLY A 191 -7.05 0.42 17.83
C GLY A 191 -7.22 -0.23 16.47
N ALA A 192 -8.27 0.17 15.76
CA ALA A 192 -8.46 -0.20 14.36
C ALA A 192 -8.99 0.99 13.56
N VAL A 193 -8.54 1.10 12.32
CA VAL A 193 -8.93 2.15 11.37
C VAL A 193 -9.27 1.56 10.02
N GLU A 194 -10.12 2.26 9.29
CA GLU A 194 -10.29 2.06 7.86
C GLU A 194 -9.09 2.68 7.12
N VAL A 195 -8.62 1.99 6.08
CA VAL A 195 -7.55 2.48 5.20
C VAL A 195 -8.20 2.95 3.91
N TYR A 196 -8.22 4.27 3.70
CA TYR A 196 -8.93 4.88 2.58
C TYR A 196 -8.08 4.95 1.32
N ASP A 197 -8.72 4.78 0.16
CA ASP A 197 -8.10 5.14 -1.12
C ASP A 197 -7.74 6.64 -1.11
N THR A 198 -6.52 6.97 -1.51
CA THR A 198 -5.99 8.33 -1.57
C THR A 198 -6.86 9.29 -2.38
N ASN A 199 -7.66 8.80 -3.34
CA ASN A 199 -8.66 9.59 -4.06
C ASN A 199 -9.76 10.18 -3.16
N SER A 200 -9.97 9.59 -1.97
CA SER A 200 -10.96 10.04 -0.98
C SER A 200 -10.36 10.97 0.08
N TRP A 201 -9.06 11.22 0.04
CA TRP A 201 -8.37 12.03 1.05
C TRP A 201 -8.60 13.53 0.81
N GLY A 202 -8.66 14.30 1.90
CA GLY A 202 -8.87 15.75 1.88
C GLY A 202 -7.60 16.52 2.21
N THR A 203 -7.66 17.85 2.12
CA THR A 203 -6.55 18.76 2.49
C THR A 203 -6.80 19.50 3.81
N THR A 204 -7.91 19.22 4.49
CA THR A 204 -8.25 19.85 5.77
C THR A 204 -8.95 18.83 6.66
N TYR A 205 -8.60 18.84 7.95
CA TYR A 205 -9.23 18.03 8.98
C TYR A 205 -9.48 18.90 10.21
N GLU A 206 -10.67 18.78 10.80
CA GLU A 206 -11.02 19.42 12.07
C GLU A 206 -11.27 18.32 13.09
N VAL A 207 -10.58 18.42 14.21
CA VAL A 207 -10.59 17.40 15.26
C VAL A 207 -11.97 17.40 15.95
N PRO A 208 -12.70 16.28 15.96
CA PRO A 208 -14.07 16.25 16.50
C PRO A 208 -14.12 16.25 18.04
N VAL A 209 -13.09 15.69 18.70
CA VAL A 209 -12.95 15.56 20.16
C VAL A 209 -11.47 15.64 20.55
N GLY A 210 -11.16 16.18 21.73
CA GLY A 210 -9.79 16.33 22.21
C GLY A 210 -9.72 16.57 23.72
N GLU A 211 -8.55 16.92 24.22
CA GLU A 211 -8.21 16.99 25.65
C GLU A 211 -9.00 18.06 26.43
N ASN A 212 -9.49 19.09 25.74
CA ASN A 212 -10.38 20.11 26.31
C ASN A 212 -11.84 19.63 26.52
N VAL A 213 -12.20 18.43 26.06
CA VAL A 213 -13.54 17.86 26.24
C VAL A 213 -13.59 17.05 27.54
N ASP A 214 -14.07 17.69 28.61
CA ASP A 214 -14.32 17.01 29.88
C ASP A 214 -15.58 16.13 29.82
N TYR A 215 -15.39 14.86 29.47
CA TYR A 215 -16.45 13.86 29.49
C TYR A 215 -15.94 12.57 30.14
N ASN A 216 -16.17 12.42 31.44
CA ASN A 216 -15.77 11.22 32.22
C ASN A 216 -14.31 10.81 32.03
N GLN A 217 -13.41 11.77 31.78
CA GLN A 217 -11.98 11.51 31.60
C GLN A 217 -11.63 10.57 30.42
N ILE A 218 -12.51 10.42 29.42
CA ILE A 218 -12.25 9.50 28.29
C ILE A 218 -11.33 10.09 27.21
N PHE A 219 -11.01 11.38 27.29
CA PHE A 219 -10.10 12.10 26.39
C PHE A 219 -8.98 12.76 27.17
N GLU A 220 -8.44 12.11 28.21
CA GLU A 220 -7.29 12.64 28.97
C GLU A 220 -6.02 12.76 28.12
N HIS A 221 -5.97 12.04 27.01
CA HIS A 221 -4.94 12.17 25.99
C HIS A 221 -5.59 12.10 24.61
N ALA A 222 -5.16 12.97 23.70
CA ALA A 222 -5.55 12.91 22.30
C ALA A 222 -4.33 13.17 21.41
N SER A 223 -4.10 12.30 20.44
CA SER A 223 -2.98 12.40 19.50
C SER A 223 -3.43 12.19 18.06
N LEU A 224 -2.68 12.75 17.12
CA LEU A 224 -2.95 12.62 15.68
C LEU A 224 -1.78 11.92 14.99
N SER A 225 -2.10 11.09 14.01
CA SER A 225 -1.17 10.60 12.98
C SER A 225 -1.67 11.10 11.64
N VAL A 226 -0.89 11.96 10.98
CA VAL A 226 -1.25 12.60 9.70
C VAL A 226 -0.37 12.03 8.60
N MET A 227 -0.95 11.29 7.66
CA MET A 227 -0.23 10.66 6.55
C MET A 227 -0.48 11.41 5.23
N ALA A 228 0.57 11.60 4.42
CA ALA A 228 0.47 12.28 3.12
C ALA A 228 0.37 11.31 1.95
N ALA A 229 -0.46 11.66 0.96
CA ALA A 229 -0.59 10.91 -0.29
C ALA A 229 0.51 11.24 -1.30
N GLN A 230 1.20 12.37 -1.14
CA GLN A 230 2.13 12.94 -2.13
C GLN A 230 3.39 13.48 -1.47
N ASP A 231 4.50 13.43 -2.20
CA ASP A 231 5.77 14.01 -1.77
C ASP A 231 5.67 15.52 -1.55
N ASN A 232 6.50 16.05 -0.66
CA ASN A 232 6.57 17.48 -0.34
C ASN A 232 5.22 18.09 0.12
N THR A 233 4.39 17.31 0.82
CA THR A 233 3.16 17.81 1.43
C THR A 233 3.49 18.61 2.67
N THR A 234 3.17 19.91 2.67
CA THR A 234 3.32 20.77 3.85
C THR A 234 2.06 20.70 4.70
N LEU A 235 2.22 20.33 5.97
CA LEU A 235 1.18 20.37 7.00
C LEU A 235 1.31 21.65 7.80
N PHE A 236 0.19 22.33 8.03
CA PHE A 236 0.04 23.44 8.94
C PHE A 236 -0.90 22.98 10.05
N VAL A 237 -0.47 23.14 11.30
CA VAL A 237 -1.20 22.62 12.46
C VAL A 237 -1.59 23.76 13.38
N ASP A 238 -2.86 23.76 13.79
CA ASP A 238 -3.43 24.57 14.86
C ASP A 238 -3.78 23.56 15.97
N PHE A 239 -2.87 23.41 16.94
CA PHE A 239 -2.93 22.41 18.01
C PHE A 239 -3.98 22.77 19.05
N ASP A 240 -4.12 24.05 19.39
CA ASP A 240 -5.00 24.48 20.49
C ASP A 240 -6.42 24.86 20.03
N GLY A 241 -6.65 24.97 18.72
CA GLY A 241 -7.95 25.27 18.13
C GLY A 241 -8.32 26.76 18.22
N ASP A 242 -7.35 27.65 18.41
CA ASP A 242 -7.59 29.10 18.52
C ASP A 242 -7.81 29.80 17.16
N GLY A 243 -7.60 29.07 16.05
CA GLY A 243 -7.71 29.56 14.68
C GLY A 243 -6.41 30.12 14.10
N THR A 244 -5.30 29.99 14.81
CA THR A 244 -3.94 30.38 14.40
C THR A 244 -3.09 29.13 14.20
N GLU A 245 -2.28 29.12 13.14
CA GLU A 245 -1.34 28.02 12.91
C GLU A 245 -0.14 28.12 13.86
N ASP A 246 0.12 27.07 14.64
CA ASP A 246 1.23 26.97 15.59
C ASP A 246 2.56 26.62 14.93
N GLY A 247 2.51 26.04 13.74
CA GLY A 247 3.70 25.64 13.01
C GLY A 247 3.40 24.91 11.72
N PHE A 248 4.48 24.48 11.06
CA PHE A 248 4.39 23.64 9.87
C PHE A 248 5.48 22.57 9.84
N THR A 249 5.21 21.49 9.11
CA THR A 249 6.17 20.44 8.78
C THR A 249 5.95 19.98 7.34
N VAL A 250 6.95 19.34 6.74
CA VAL A 250 6.86 18.77 5.39
C VAL A 250 7.05 17.28 5.48
N ILE A 251 6.14 16.52 4.87
CA ILE A 251 6.19 15.06 4.81
C ILE A 251 6.01 14.58 3.37
N ASP A 252 6.63 13.43 3.09
CA ASP A 252 6.57 12.79 1.77
C ASP A 252 5.46 11.74 1.70
N GLN A 253 5.20 11.20 0.51
CA GLN A 253 4.14 10.21 0.30
C GLN A 253 4.35 8.99 1.21
N GLY A 254 3.28 8.44 1.76
CA GLY A 254 3.33 7.30 2.69
C GLY A 254 3.97 7.60 4.05
N ARG A 255 4.60 8.76 4.25
CA ARG A 255 5.15 9.17 5.55
C ARG A 255 4.04 9.79 6.39
N ALA A 256 4.09 9.55 7.70
CA ALA A 256 3.18 10.15 8.65
C ALA A 256 3.91 11.09 9.62
N TYR A 257 3.23 12.14 10.06
CA TYR A 257 3.63 13.02 11.13
C TYR A 257 2.76 12.78 12.37
N HIS A 258 3.40 12.56 13.52
CA HIS A 258 2.71 12.36 14.79
C HIS A 258 2.62 13.65 15.61
N VAL A 259 1.45 13.89 16.18
CA VAL A 259 1.23 14.91 17.21
C VAL A 259 0.79 14.19 18.48
N ASP A 260 1.65 14.15 19.48
CA ASP A 260 1.47 13.36 20.70
C ASP A 260 0.97 14.24 21.85
N GLY A 261 -0.36 14.42 21.93
CA GLY A 261 -1.00 15.22 22.98
C GLY A 261 -1.20 16.70 22.64
N GLY A 262 -1.88 17.41 23.52
CA GLY A 262 -2.18 18.84 23.36
C GLY A 262 -3.20 19.13 22.25
N ILE A 263 -3.94 18.12 21.82
CA ILE A 263 -4.95 18.22 20.78
C ILE A 263 -6.31 18.52 21.39
N ASN A 264 -6.89 19.64 21.01
CA ASN A 264 -8.23 20.06 21.42
C ASN A 264 -9.30 19.68 20.39
N ALA A 265 -10.55 19.57 20.83
CA ALA A 265 -11.68 19.62 19.92
C ALA A 265 -11.68 20.99 19.20
N GLY A 266 -11.81 20.96 17.88
CA GLY A 266 -11.72 22.14 17.03
C GLY A 266 -10.33 22.44 16.49
N SER A 267 -9.27 21.76 16.97
CA SER A 267 -7.92 21.81 16.38
C SER A 267 -7.95 21.45 14.90
N LYS A 268 -7.06 22.04 14.10
CA LYS A 268 -7.10 21.91 12.64
C LYS A 268 -5.79 21.48 12.05
N ILE A 269 -5.88 20.60 11.07
CA ILE A 269 -4.81 20.28 10.14
C ILE A 269 -5.20 20.85 8.78
N ARG A 270 -4.32 21.66 8.20
CA ARG A 270 -4.41 22.10 6.81
C ARG A 270 -3.18 21.62 6.06
N ALA A 271 -3.35 21.03 4.89
CA ALA A 271 -2.25 20.50 4.09
C ALA A 271 -2.24 21.09 2.68
N THR A 272 -1.06 21.11 2.03
CA THR A 272 -0.94 21.49 0.62
C THR A 272 -1.32 20.37 -0.34
N GLY A 273 -1.36 19.12 0.15
CA GLY A 273 -1.74 17.92 -0.60
C GLY A 273 -2.70 17.04 0.22
N PRO A 274 -3.28 15.99 -0.39
CA PRO A 274 -4.23 15.11 0.29
C PRO A 274 -3.59 14.36 1.46
N VAL A 275 -4.32 14.28 2.58
CA VAL A 275 -3.90 13.59 3.81
C VAL A 275 -5.02 12.73 4.39
N GLN A 276 -4.63 11.64 5.05
CA GLN A 276 -5.48 10.90 5.98
C GLN A 276 -5.01 11.20 7.40
N VAL A 277 -5.96 11.54 8.28
CA VAL A 277 -5.70 11.83 9.69
C VAL A 277 -6.38 10.77 10.54
N SER A 278 -5.61 10.14 11.43
CA SER A 278 -6.11 9.22 12.45
C SER A 278 -5.96 9.85 13.82
N LEU A 279 -7.07 9.89 14.57
CA LEU A 279 -7.11 10.31 15.97
C LEU A 279 -6.95 9.08 16.87
N VAL A 280 -6.09 9.18 17.89
CA VAL A 280 -5.88 8.17 18.92
C VAL A 280 -6.17 8.81 20.30
N THR A 281 -7.01 8.16 21.09
CA THR A 281 -7.49 8.62 22.41
C THR A 281 -7.59 7.45 23.38
#